data_AF-E6UAW1-F1
#
_entry.id   AF-E6UAW1-F1
#
_cell.length_a   1.000
_cell.length_b   1.000
_cell.length_c   1.000
_cell.angle_alpha   90.00
_cell.angle_beta   90.00
_cell.angle_gamma   90.00
#
_symmetry.space_group_name_H-M   'P 1'
#
loop_
_entity.id
_entity.type
_entity.pdbx_description
1 polymer ?
#
loop_
_entity_poly.entity_id
_entity_poly.type
_entity_poly.pdbx_seq_one_letter_code
_entity_poly.pdbx_strand_id
1 'polypeptide(L)'
;MNSKVFVFIVSLVLSVVITGCSDNSVRSDTSEKKTLSEISSNADPESISDSAEDLQVKSVVDISLYVDKREILIGEDDSEVVFLAKDIVGSHKVELINADTGSSGGEMLDNGDFSGSGDEIKGDAGYSIRFKVDDTFPSDPEVSEDMTYHYYARYMDGDIEHRSETVDIFVCERFSDKELASMDTVDSQIESLLDDEEYKMLDTEGRKEKVINLLKEFEKQGLVDKGSILSSDDIVSYSVGGMSSGIMVKPFDDRMN
;
A
#
# COMPACT_ATOMS: atom_id res chain seq x y z
N MET A 1 7.75 39.62 -20.90
CA MET A 1 8.55 38.68 -20.12
C MET A 1 7.66 37.47 -19.90
N ASN A 2 8.00 36.34 -20.52
CA ASN A 2 7.17 35.14 -20.50
C ASN A 2 7.35 34.46 -19.14
N SER A 3 6.33 34.53 -18.29
CA SER A 3 6.28 33.72 -17.07
C SER A 3 6.01 32.27 -17.50
N LYS A 4 6.94 31.37 -17.19
CA LYS A 4 6.77 29.94 -17.40
C LYS A 4 5.85 29.42 -16.30
N VAL A 5 4.65 29.01 -16.67
CA VAL A 5 3.78 28.24 -15.78
C VAL A 5 4.41 26.86 -15.62
N PHE A 6 4.77 26.50 -14.40
CA PHE A 6 5.25 25.16 -14.06
C PHE A 6 4.03 24.31 -13.68
N VAL A 7 3.71 23.33 -14.52
CA VAL A 7 2.88 22.19 -14.12
C VAL A 7 3.76 21.26 -13.29
N PHE A 8 3.50 21.16 -11.99
CA PHE A 8 4.16 20.18 -11.13
C PHE A 8 3.34 18.89 -11.16
N ILE A 9 3.82 17.89 -11.90
CA ILE A 9 3.35 16.51 -11.77
C ILE A 9 4.01 15.96 -10.51
N VAL A 10 3.28 15.93 -9.40
CA VAL A 10 3.71 15.24 -8.17
C VAL A 10 2.89 13.97 -8.09
N SER A 11 3.44 12.86 -8.61
CA SER A 11 2.93 11.53 -8.27
C SER A 11 3.22 11.29 -6.79
N LEU A 12 2.16 11.30 -5.99
CA LEU A 12 2.22 11.08 -4.55
C LEU A 12 1.33 9.89 -4.26
N VAL A 13 1.91 8.69 -4.29
CA VAL A 13 1.27 7.48 -3.77
C VAL A 13 1.20 7.65 -2.26
N LEU A 14 0.07 8.18 -1.78
CA LEU A 14 -0.16 8.43 -0.36
C LEU A 14 -0.74 7.18 0.29
N SER A 15 0.13 6.31 0.82
CA SER A 15 -0.30 5.24 1.72
C SER A 15 -0.73 5.85 3.07
N VAL A 16 -2.04 5.99 3.27
CA VAL A 16 -2.61 6.43 4.55
C VAL A 16 -2.52 5.26 5.54
N VAL A 17 -1.52 5.30 6.44
CA VAL A 17 -1.48 4.44 7.62
C VAL A 17 -2.40 5.03 8.68
N ILE A 18 -3.60 4.48 8.84
CA ILE A 18 -4.48 4.78 9.98
C ILE A 18 -3.98 3.95 11.17
N THR A 19 -3.01 4.46 11.93
CA THR A 19 -2.73 3.94 13.27
C THR A 19 -3.80 4.47 14.22
N GLY A 20 -4.78 3.61 14.53
CA GLY A 20 -5.79 3.89 15.53
C GLY A 20 -5.18 3.92 16.94
N CYS A 21 -4.81 5.11 17.42
CA CYS A 21 -4.64 5.36 18.85
C CYS A 21 -6.03 5.45 19.50
N SER A 22 -6.48 4.36 20.12
CA SER A 22 -7.57 4.41 21.09
C SER A 22 -6.98 4.64 22.48
N ASP A 23 -6.91 5.91 22.88
CA ASP A 23 -6.68 6.32 24.27
C ASP A 23 -7.95 6.06 25.09
N ASN A 24 -7.99 4.94 25.82
CA ASN A 24 -8.90 4.79 26.96
C ASN A 24 -8.12 4.99 28.25
N SER A 25 -8.10 6.24 28.70
CA SER A 25 -7.76 6.62 30.06
C SER A 25 -8.85 6.12 31.02
N VAL A 26 -8.57 5.11 31.84
CA VAL A 26 -9.15 5.00 33.19
C VAL A 26 -8.06 4.58 34.18
N ARG A 27 -7.81 5.48 35.13
CA ARG A 27 -6.92 5.33 36.27
C ARG A 27 -7.39 4.23 37.22
N SER A 28 -6.40 3.53 37.75
CA SER A 28 -6.42 2.63 38.90
C SER A 28 -7.03 3.26 40.15
N ASP A 29 -7.80 2.46 40.93
CA ASP A 29 -7.75 2.52 42.38
C ASP A 29 -8.13 1.18 43.05
N THR A 30 -7.18 0.72 43.85
CA THR A 30 -7.14 -0.16 45.04
C THR A 30 -8.47 -0.52 45.74
N SER A 31 -8.65 -1.80 46.12
CA SER A 31 -8.63 -2.28 47.54
C SER A 31 -9.42 -3.57 47.82
N GLU A 32 -8.73 -4.49 48.52
CA GLU A 32 -9.11 -5.53 49.50
C GLU A 32 -10.52 -6.20 49.61
N LYS A 33 -10.43 -7.54 49.77
CA LYS A 33 -11.18 -8.47 50.68
C LYS A 33 -12.72 -8.52 50.66
N LYS A 34 -13.27 -9.72 50.36
CA LYS A 34 -14.02 -10.53 51.37
C LYS A 34 -14.38 -11.97 50.93
N THR A 35 -13.97 -12.87 51.80
CA THR A 35 -14.42 -14.21 52.23
C THR A 35 -15.60 -14.98 51.58
N LEU A 36 -15.30 -16.27 51.36
CA LEU A 36 -16.07 -17.54 51.40
C LEU A 36 -17.49 -17.60 52.02
N SER A 37 -18.36 -18.31 51.32
CA SER A 37 -19.41 -19.28 51.77
C SER A 37 -20.10 -19.79 50.48
N GLU A 38 -20.41 -21.05 50.19
CA GLU A 38 -20.72 -22.25 50.97
C GLU A 38 -20.66 -23.49 50.03
N ILE A 39 -20.36 -24.65 50.59
CA ILE A 39 -20.35 -25.98 49.95
C ILE A 39 -21.71 -26.66 50.13
N SER A 40 -22.15 -27.47 49.14
CA SER A 40 -22.96 -28.72 49.26
C SER A 40 -23.93 -28.84 48.06
N SER A 41 -24.14 -29.95 47.34
CA SER A 41 -23.65 -31.35 47.36
C SER A 41 -24.13 -32.10 46.08
N ASN A 42 -23.48 -33.24 45.81
CA ASN A 42 -23.93 -34.45 45.08
C ASN A 42 -23.58 -34.68 43.58
N ALA A 43 -22.59 -35.59 43.38
CA ALA A 43 -22.43 -36.76 42.47
C ALA A 43 -23.36 -36.89 41.23
N ASP A 44 -22.98 -37.41 40.05
CA ASP A 44 -21.84 -38.15 39.43
C ASP A 44 -22.19 -38.22 37.89
N PRO A 45 -21.47 -38.92 36.99
CA PRO A 45 -20.20 -38.62 36.32
C PRO A 45 -20.37 -38.44 34.78
N GLU A 46 -19.25 -38.29 34.06
CA GLU A 46 -19.10 -38.38 32.60
C GLU A 46 -19.57 -37.19 31.73
N SER A 47 -18.64 -36.31 31.42
CA SER A 47 -18.28 -36.05 30.02
C SER A 47 -16.86 -35.47 29.98
N ILE A 48 -15.93 -36.23 29.43
CA ILE A 48 -14.64 -35.71 28.98
C ILE A 48 -14.99 -34.89 27.72
N SER A 49 -15.17 -33.59 27.87
CA SER A 49 -15.03 -32.69 26.73
C SER A 49 -13.54 -32.39 26.61
N ASP A 50 -12.88 -33.02 25.65
CA ASP A 50 -11.65 -32.49 25.07
C ASP A 50 -12.00 -31.13 24.46
N SER A 51 -11.92 -30.07 25.26
CA SER A 51 -11.81 -28.73 24.73
C SER A 51 -10.38 -28.60 24.24
N ALA A 52 -10.20 -28.74 22.92
CA ALA A 52 -8.99 -28.32 22.24
C ALA A 52 -8.64 -26.91 22.72
N GLU A 53 -7.56 -26.79 23.48
CA GLU A 53 -7.03 -25.50 23.87
C GLU A 53 -6.68 -24.76 22.58
N ASP A 54 -7.31 -23.61 22.41
CA ASP A 54 -7.02 -22.63 21.38
C ASP A 54 -5.58 -22.16 21.62
N LEU A 55 -4.62 -22.86 21.03
CA LEU A 55 -3.20 -22.53 21.08
C LEU A 55 -3.03 -21.19 20.37
N GLN A 56 -3.10 -20.10 21.12
CA GLN A 56 -2.70 -18.78 20.67
C GLN A 56 -1.20 -18.84 20.35
N VAL A 57 -0.88 -19.03 19.07
CA VAL A 57 0.49 -18.94 18.56
C VAL A 57 1.01 -17.55 18.92
N LYS A 58 2.07 -17.52 19.71
CA LYS A 58 2.73 -16.26 20.09
C LYS A 58 3.61 -15.84 18.92
N SER A 59 3.40 -14.65 18.37
CA SER A 59 4.21 -14.13 17.27
C SER A 59 5.26 -13.13 17.77
N VAL A 60 6.47 -13.19 17.22
CA VAL A 60 7.62 -12.31 17.50
C VAL A 60 8.19 -11.81 16.17
N VAL A 61 8.45 -10.51 16.08
CA VAL A 61 9.08 -9.90 14.90
C VAL A 61 10.58 -9.73 15.15
N ASP A 62 11.37 -10.61 14.56
CA ASP A 62 12.83 -10.68 14.77
C ASP A 62 13.62 -11.19 13.55
N ILE A 63 12.95 -11.39 12.40
CA ILE A 63 13.56 -11.76 11.12
C ILE A 63 13.63 -10.53 10.23
N SER A 64 14.72 -10.38 9.46
CA SER A 64 14.80 -9.37 8.40
C SER A 64 14.46 -10.00 7.05
N LEU A 65 13.50 -9.43 6.31
CA LEU A 65 13.17 -9.84 4.94
C LEU A 65 13.61 -8.77 3.94
N TYR A 66 14.38 -9.19 2.94
CA TYR A 66 14.82 -8.38 1.82
C TYR A 66 14.22 -8.92 0.53
N VAL A 67 14.11 -8.04 -0.47
CA VAL A 67 13.71 -8.40 -1.83
C VAL A 67 14.58 -7.63 -2.81
N ASP A 68 14.94 -8.25 -3.92
CA ASP A 68 15.77 -7.65 -4.98
C ASP A 68 15.02 -6.61 -5.80
N LYS A 69 13.70 -6.79 -5.98
CA LYS A 69 12.82 -5.94 -6.77
C LYS A 69 11.48 -5.73 -6.06
N ARG A 70 11.01 -4.49 -6.02
CA ARG A 70 9.75 -4.10 -5.36
C ARG A 70 8.68 -3.59 -6.32
N GLU A 71 9.04 -3.30 -7.56
CA GLU A 71 8.14 -2.78 -8.58
C GLU A 71 8.28 -3.65 -9.82
N ILE A 72 7.15 -4.07 -10.37
CA ILE A 72 7.05 -4.91 -11.56
C ILE A 72 6.10 -4.20 -12.52
N LEU A 73 6.63 -3.69 -13.63
CA LEU A 73 5.81 -3.12 -14.70
C LEU A 73 5.44 -4.18 -15.73
N ILE A 74 4.14 -4.42 -15.89
CA ILE A 74 3.65 -5.49 -16.77
C ILE A 74 4.03 -5.24 -18.23
N GLY A 75 4.52 -6.31 -18.86
CA GLY A 75 4.97 -6.29 -20.25
C GLY A 75 6.36 -5.69 -20.47
N GLU A 76 6.98 -5.12 -19.43
CA GLU A 76 8.38 -4.67 -19.43
C GLU A 76 9.26 -5.58 -18.58
N ASP A 77 8.83 -5.81 -17.35
CA ASP A 77 9.58 -6.57 -16.36
C ASP A 77 9.12 -8.03 -16.33
N ASP A 78 10.06 -8.90 -15.96
CA ASP A 78 9.71 -10.22 -15.47
C ASP A 78 9.11 -10.11 -14.05
N SER A 79 8.04 -10.84 -13.79
CA SER A 79 7.33 -10.92 -12.49
C SER A 79 8.00 -11.83 -11.45
N GLU A 80 9.21 -12.34 -11.72
CA GLU A 80 10.00 -13.08 -10.74
C GLU A 80 10.78 -12.14 -9.81
N VAL A 81 10.77 -12.47 -8.53
CA VAL A 81 11.48 -11.74 -7.47
C VAL A 81 12.25 -12.72 -6.60
N VAL A 82 13.36 -12.28 -6.02
CA VAL A 82 14.12 -13.05 -5.04
C VAL A 82 13.95 -12.43 -3.66
N PHE A 83 13.34 -13.18 -2.76
CA PHE A 83 13.27 -12.84 -1.35
C PHE A 83 14.43 -13.46 -0.59
N LEU A 84 14.96 -12.74 0.39
CA LEU A 84 16.05 -13.19 1.26
C LEU A 84 15.72 -12.86 2.72
N ALA A 85 15.56 -13.89 3.54
CA ALA A 85 15.38 -13.79 4.98
C ALA A 85 16.73 -13.95 5.71
N LYS A 86 16.97 -13.09 6.71
CA LYS A 86 18.18 -13.08 7.56
C LYS A 86 17.83 -12.97 9.04
N ASP A 87 18.86 -13.04 9.87
CA ASP A 87 18.78 -12.98 11.34
C ASP A 87 18.09 -14.20 11.97
N ILE A 88 18.05 -15.31 11.24
CA ILE A 88 17.49 -16.58 11.68
C ILE A 88 18.55 -17.35 12.46
N VAL A 89 18.24 -17.70 13.70
CA VAL A 89 19.18 -18.39 14.59
C VAL A 89 18.93 -19.89 14.56
N GLY A 90 19.84 -20.64 13.92
CA GLY A 90 19.74 -22.09 13.83
C GLY A 90 19.12 -22.56 12.52
N SER A 91 18.88 -23.87 12.41
CA SER A 91 18.33 -24.48 11.19
C SER A 91 16.83 -24.65 11.32
N HIS A 92 16.08 -23.79 10.65
CA HIS A 92 14.62 -23.82 10.66
C HIS A 92 14.05 -24.00 9.26
N LYS A 93 12.79 -24.47 9.19
CA LYS A 93 12.00 -24.40 7.96
C LYS A 93 11.44 -22.99 7.87
N VAL A 94 11.94 -22.22 6.90
CA VAL A 94 11.55 -20.83 6.68
C VAL A 94 10.58 -20.79 5.51
N GLU A 95 9.48 -20.05 5.66
CA GLU A 95 8.44 -19.93 4.65
C GLU A 95 8.22 -18.46 4.30
N LEU A 96 8.03 -18.19 3.01
CA LEU A 96 7.47 -16.92 2.55
C LEU A 96 5.95 -17.01 2.64
N ILE A 97 5.30 -16.02 3.24
CA ILE A 97 3.85 -15.98 3.44
C ILE A 97 3.28 -14.73 2.79
N ASN A 98 2.21 -14.90 2.02
CA ASN A 98 1.39 -13.79 1.56
C ASN A 98 0.52 -13.30 2.75
N ALA A 99 0.73 -12.06 3.18
CA ALA A 99 0.08 -11.48 4.34
C ALA A 99 -1.42 -11.29 4.15
N ASP A 100 -1.86 -11.06 2.92
CA ASP A 100 -3.27 -10.78 2.58
C ASP A 100 -4.15 -12.04 2.71
N THR A 101 -3.60 -13.19 2.36
CA THR A 101 -4.32 -14.47 2.32
C THR A 101 -3.88 -15.45 3.41
N GLY A 102 -2.73 -15.22 4.05
CA GLY A 102 -2.07 -16.17 4.96
C GLY A 102 -1.48 -17.40 4.26
N SER A 103 -1.50 -17.46 2.93
CA SER A 103 -1.04 -18.61 2.16
C SER A 103 0.48 -18.63 2.06
N SER A 104 1.07 -19.83 2.04
CA SER A 104 2.50 -19.99 1.81
C SER A 104 2.83 -19.75 0.33
N GLY A 105 3.78 -18.86 0.07
CA GLY A 105 4.44 -18.68 -1.22
C GLY A 105 5.55 -19.70 -1.49
N GLY A 106 5.92 -20.50 -0.48
CA GLY A 106 6.92 -21.57 -0.60
C GLY A 106 7.94 -21.56 0.54
N GLU A 107 8.80 -22.58 0.53
CA GLU A 107 9.93 -22.71 1.46
C GLU A 107 11.13 -21.91 0.95
N MET A 108 11.74 -21.14 1.85
CA MET A 108 12.98 -20.40 1.61
C MET A 108 14.17 -21.28 2.00
N LEU A 109 15.21 -21.30 1.17
CA LEU A 109 16.32 -22.25 1.26
C LEU A 109 17.67 -21.56 1.45
N ASP A 110 18.50 -22.13 2.32
CA ASP A 110 19.92 -21.86 2.48
C ASP A 110 20.72 -23.03 1.84
N ASN A 111 20.91 -23.00 0.53
CA ASN A 111 21.39 -24.10 -0.30
C ASN A 111 22.53 -23.76 -1.28
N GLY A 112 22.88 -22.48 -1.43
CA GLY A 112 23.85 -21.93 -2.39
C GLY A 112 23.44 -22.07 -3.86
N ASP A 113 22.15 -22.19 -4.16
CA ASP A 113 21.62 -22.25 -5.53
C ASP A 113 20.98 -20.92 -5.96
N PHE A 114 21.80 -20.03 -6.50
CA PHE A 114 21.35 -18.73 -6.98
C PHE A 114 20.34 -18.84 -8.13
N SER A 115 20.49 -19.86 -8.98
CA SER A 115 19.62 -20.04 -10.13
C SER A 115 18.21 -20.52 -9.73
N GLY A 116 18.13 -21.46 -8.79
CA GLY A 116 16.87 -22.06 -8.35
C GLY A 116 16.16 -21.26 -7.26
N SER A 117 16.82 -21.02 -6.12
CA SER A 117 16.24 -20.32 -4.96
C SER A 117 16.66 -18.86 -4.84
N GLY A 118 17.69 -18.43 -5.58
CA GLY A 118 18.27 -17.10 -5.39
C GLY A 118 19.32 -17.04 -4.28
N ASP A 119 19.75 -18.19 -3.76
CA ASP A 119 20.71 -18.24 -2.66
C ASP A 119 22.15 -18.17 -3.15
N GLU A 120 22.94 -17.24 -2.62
CA GLU A 120 24.32 -17.05 -3.06
C GLU A 120 25.31 -17.95 -2.31
N ILE A 121 25.12 -18.16 -1.00
CA ILE A 121 26.12 -18.77 -0.13
C ILE A 121 25.46 -19.78 0.80
N LYS A 122 25.71 -21.06 0.53
CA LYS A 122 25.24 -22.14 1.39
C LYS A 122 25.80 -22.06 2.82
N GLY A 123 24.92 -22.19 3.80
CA GLY A 123 25.17 -22.30 5.23
C GLY A 123 25.46 -20.96 5.90
N ASP A 124 25.11 -19.83 5.28
CA ASP A 124 25.34 -18.49 5.84
C ASP A 124 24.16 -17.97 6.69
N ALA A 125 23.14 -18.81 6.90
CA ALA A 125 21.88 -18.48 7.57
C ALA A 125 21.05 -17.40 6.84
N GLY A 126 21.32 -17.18 5.56
CA GLY A 126 20.46 -16.51 4.61
C GLY A 126 19.57 -17.53 3.90
N TYR A 127 18.25 -17.38 4.03
CA TYR A 127 17.29 -18.24 3.37
C TYR A 127 16.63 -17.48 2.25
N SER A 128 16.60 -18.03 1.03
CA SER A 128 16.03 -17.33 -0.12
C SER A 128 15.02 -18.15 -0.90
N ILE A 129 14.13 -17.44 -1.60
CA ILE A 129 13.21 -18.04 -2.56
C ILE A 129 13.10 -17.14 -3.79
N ARG A 130 13.22 -17.77 -4.96
CA ARG A 130 12.85 -17.18 -6.25
C ARG A 130 11.37 -17.45 -6.46
N PHE A 131 10.59 -16.39 -6.50
CA PHE A 131 9.14 -16.44 -6.44
C PHE A 131 8.54 -15.68 -7.62
N LYS A 132 7.57 -16.30 -8.30
CA LYS A 132 6.81 -15.66 -9.38
C LYS A 132 5.59 -14.97 -8.77
N VAL A 133 5.61 -13.65 -8.74
CA VAL A 133 4.45 -12.84 -8.32
C VAL A 133 3.37 -12.99 -9.39
N ASP A 134 2.12 -13.07 -8.95
CA ASP A 134 0.98 -13.06 -9.87
C ASP A 134 0.89 -11.69 -10.53
N ASP A 135 0.99 -11.68 -11.85
CA ASP A 135 0.93 -10.50 -12.72
C ASP A 135 -0.31 -10.56 -13.61
N THR A 136 -1.30 -11.36 -13.24
CA THR A 136 -2.55 -11.49 -13.97
C THR A 136 -3.55 -10.45 -13.50
N PHE A 137 -3.76 -9.41 -14.30
CA PHE A 137 -4.76 -8.40 -14.04
C PHE A 137 -6.10 -8.72 -14.71
N PRO A 138 -7.22 -8.18 -14.19
CA PRO A 138 -8.50 -8.21 -14.89
C PRO A 138 -8.35 -7.68 -16.30
N SER A 139 -9.07 -8.32 -17.24
CA SER A 139 -8.86 -8.13 -18.67
C SER A 139 -9.47 -6.85 -19.25
N ASP A 140 -9.69 -5.79 -18.46
CA ASP A 140 -10.31 -4.57 -18.98
C ASP A 140 -9.26 -3.74 -19.74
N PRO A 141 -9.30 -3.70 -21.09
CA PRO A 141 -8.29 -2.99 -21.86
C PRO A 141 -8.44 -1.45 -21.75
N GLU A 142 -9.49 -0.94 -21.10
CA GLU A 142 -9.80 0.49 -21.02
C GLU A 142 -9.34 1.15 -19.72
N VAL A 143 -8.87 0.38 -18.73
CA VAL A 143 -8.45 0.89 -17.42
C VAL A 143 -7.22 0.12 -16.97
N SER A 144 -6.14 0.83 -16.67
CA SER A 144 -4.96 0.24 -16.04
C SER A 144 -5.27 -0.10 -14.58
N GLU A 145 -4.81 -1.27 -14.15
CA GLU A 145 -4.95 -1.71 -12.77
C GLU A 145 -3.59 -1.91 -12.10
N ASP A 146 -3.51 -1.54 -10.83
CA ASP A 146 -2.32 -1.72 -10.00
C ASP A 146 -2.68 -2.62 -8.82
N MET A 147 -1.73 -3.48 -8.42
CA MET A 147 -1.91 -4.38 -7.29
C MET A 147 -0.67 -4.33 -6.39
N THR A 148 -0.90 -4.28 -5.09
CA THR A 148 0.17 -4.38 -4.09
C THR A 148 0.03 -5.70 -3.37
N TYR A 149 1.09 -6.49 -3.39
CA TYR A 149 1.18 -7.74 -2.63
C TYR A 149 2.04 -7.55 -1.40
N HIS A 150 1.58 -8.12 -0.30
CA HIS A 150 2.22 -8.02 1.00
C HIS A 150 2.82 -9.38 1.38
N TYR A 151 4.13 -9.45 1.63
CA TYR A 151 4.82 -10.69 2.01
C TYR A 151 5.62 -10.56 3.30
N TYR A 152 5.70 -11.63 4.07
CA TYR A 152 6.63 -11.73 5.20
C TYR A 152 7.25 -13.13 5.24
N ALA A 153 8.45 -13.23 5.80
CA ALA A 153 9.09 -14.51 6.07
C ALA A 153 8.73 -14.97 7.49
N ARG A 154 8.56 -16.27 7.68
CA ARG A 154 8.39 -16.85 9.03
C ARG A 154 9.09 -18.18 9.21
N TYR A 155 9.33 -18.53 10.46
CA TYR A 155 9.54 -19.92 10.87
C TYR A 155 8.85 -20.17 12.23
N MET A 156 8.66 -21.45 12.56
CA MET A 156 8.10 -21.86 13.85
C MET A 156 9.20 -22.41 14.75
N ASP A 157 9.23 -21.95 16.00
CA ASP A 157 9.98 -22.55 17.10
C ASP A 157 9.01 -23.01 18.20
N GLY A 158 8.59 -24.27 18.13
CA GLY A 158 7.47 -24.77 18.93
C GLY A 158 6.18 -24.03 18.59
N ASP A 159 5.56 -23.42 19.61
CA ASP A 159 4.32 -22.64 19.49
C ASP A 159 4.58 -21.14 19.26
N ILE A 160 5.84 -20.75 19.03
CA ILE A 160 6.24 -19.37 18.74
C ILE A 160 6.47 -19.21 17.24
N GLU A 161 5.73 -18.28 16.64
CA GLU A 161 6.01 -17.81 15.27
C GLU A 161 7.07 -16.71 15.35
N HIS A 162 8.17 -16.91 14.65
CA HIS A 162 9.15 -15.88 14.37
C HIS A 162 8.90 -15.36 12.97
N ARG A 163 8.82 -14.05 12.79
CA ARG A 163 8.47 -13.45 11.50
C ARG A 163 9.23 -12.18 11.21
N SER A 164 9.21 -11.77 9.94
CA SER A 164 9.63 -10.44 9.54
C SER A 164 8.48 -9.43 9.58
N GLU A 165 8.85 -8.16 9.48
CA GLU A 165 7.94 -7.13 8.96
C GLU A 165 7.51 -7.47 7.53
N THR A 166 6.39 -6.90 7.12
CA THR A 166 5.88 -7.05 5.75
C THR A 166 6.74 -6.26 4.75
N VAL A 167 6.97 -6.86 3.59
CA VAL A 167 7.54 -6.24 2.41
C VAL A 167 6.47 -6.14 1.33
N ASP A 168 6.38 -4.96 0.72
CA ASP A 168 5.42 -4.67 -0.33
C ASP A 168 6.05 -4.86 -1.71
N ILE A 169 5.32 -5.52 -2.60
CA ILE A 169 5.63 -5.63 -4.03
C ILE A 169 4.50 -4.97 -4.82
N PHE A 170 4.84 -3.92 -5.57
CA PHE A 170 3.94 -3.20 -6.46
C PHE A 170 4.00 -3.84 -7.84
N VAL A 171 2.86 -4.26 -8.34
CA VAL A 171 2.70 -4.73 -9.72
C VAL A 171 1.80 -3.73 -10.41
N CYS A 172 2.32 -3.11 -11.45
CA CYS A 172 1.68 -1.99 -12.11
C CYS A 172 1.45 -2.29 -13.58
N GLU A 173 0.30 -1.87 -14.10
CA GLU A 173 0.08 -1.82 -15.53
C GLU A 173 0.49 -0.47 -16.10
N ARG A 174 0.85 -0.47 -17.38
CA ARG A 174 0.93 0.80 -18.11
C ARG A 174 -0.48 1.35 -18.29
N PHE A 175 -0.60 2.67 -18.29
CA PHE A 175 -1.83 3.34 -18.71
C PHE A 175 -2.33 2.80 -20.05
N SER A 176 -3.62 2.53 -20.10
CA SER A 176 -4.32 2.20 -21.33
C SER A 176 -4.31 3.38 -22.31
N ASP A 177 -4.49 3.10 -23.60
CA ASP A 177 -4.62 4.13 -24.63
C ASP A 177 -5.76 5.13 -24.31
N LYS A 178 -6.82 4.67 -23.64
CA LYS A 178 -7.96 5.49 -23.24
C LYS A 178 -7.61 6.45 -22.10
N GLU A 179 -6.87 5.98 -21.10
CA GLU A 179 -6.38 6.83 -20.01
C GLU A 179 -5.42 7.88 -20.54
N LEU A 180 -4.46 7.48 -21.38
CA LEU A 180 -3.53 8.40 -22.05
C LEU A 180 -4.26 9.46 -22.88
N ALA A 181 -5.26 9.04 -23.68
CA ALA A 181 -6.08 9.99 -24.45
C ALA A 181 -6.89 10.93 -23.55
N SER A 182 -7.34 10.46 -22.39
CA SER A 182 -8.06 11.28 -21.41
C SER A 182 -7.14 12.31 -20.77
N MET A 183 -5.93 11.91 -20.37
CA MET A 183 -4.88 12.80 -19.86
C MET A 183 -4.54 13.88 -20.89
N ASP A 184 -4.25 13.49 -22.13
CA ASP A 184 -3.94 14.43 -23.22
C ASP A 184 -5.06 15.45 -23.47
N THR A 185 -6.32 14.99 -23.42
CA THR A 185 -7.49 15.84 -23.63
C THR A 185 -7.67 16.84 -22.48
N VAL A 186 -7.54 16.38 -21.24
CA VAL A 186 -7.68 17.21 -20.03
C VAL A 186 -6.57 18.26 -20.00
N ASP A 187 -5.33 17.85 -20.22
CA ASP A 187 -4.16 18.75 -20.24
C ASP A 187 -4.32 19.82 -21.32
N SER A 188 -4.62 19.43 -22.55
CA SER A 188 -4.79 20.38 -23.67
C SER A 188 -5.86 21.44 -23.41
N GLN A 189 -6.97 21.05 -22.78
CA GLN A 189 -8.05 22.00 -22.48
C GLN A 189 -7.75 22.87 -21.26
N ILE A 190 -7.05 22.34 -20.25
CA ILE A 190 -6.57 23.14 -19.13
C ILE A 190 -5.56 24.17 -19.64
N GLU A 191 -4.61 23.79 -20.48
CA GLU A 191 -3.66 24.72 -21.12
C GLU A 191 -4.41 25.83 -21.87
N SER A 192 -5.41 25.47 -22.68
CA SER A 192 -6.24 26.45 -23.38
C SER A 192 -6.99 27.40 -22.43
N LEU A 193 -7.44 26.92 -21.27
CA LEU A 193 -8.07 27.79 -20.26
C LEU A 193 -7.04 28.72 -19.61
N LEU A 194 -5.86 28.21 -19.26
CA LEU A 194 -4.80 28.99 -18.63
C LEU A 194 -4.25 30.07 -19.57
N ASP A 195 -4.26 29.82 -20.87
CA ASP A 195 -3.87 30.76 -21.91
C ASP A 195 -4.96 31.79 -22.28
N ASP A 196 -6.19 31.60 -21.82
CA ASP A 196 -7.29 32.51 -22.09
C ASP A 196 -7.11 33.88 -21.38
N GLU A 197 -7.30 34.96 -22.14
CA GLU A 197 -7.08 36.33 -21.62
C GLU A 197 -8.17 36.75 -20.63
N GLU A 198 -9.42 36.28 -20.77
CA GLU A 198 -10.47 36.51 -19.77
C GLU A 198 -10.09 35.83 -18.45
N TYR A 199 -9.64 34.57 -18.52
CA TYR A 199 -9.17 33.82 -17.34
C TYR A 199 -8.04 34.54 -16.62
N LYS A 200 -7.03 35.02 -17.35
CA LYS A 200 -5.89 35.76 -16.79
C LYS A 200 -6.30 37.06 -16.09
N MET A 201 -7.40 37.69 -16.49
CA MET A 201 -7.90 38.93 -15.88
C MET A 201 -8.74 38.69 -14.61
N LEU A 202 -9.14 37.46 -14.32
CA LEU A 202 -9.90 37.12 -13.11
C LEU A 202 -9.01 37.18 -11.86
N ASP A 203 -9.65 37.42 -10.71
CA ASP A 203 -9.06 37.23 -9.39
C ASP A 203 -8.94 35.73 -9.05
N THR A 204 -8.30 35.41 -7.91
CA THR A 204 -8.05 34.02 -7.52
C THR A 204 -9.34 33.20 -7.41
N GLU A 205 -10.41 33.78 -6.86
CA GLU A 205 -11.69 33.08 -6.70
C GLU A 205 -12.39 32.85 -8.05
N GLY A 206 -12.38 33.83 -8.96
CA GLY A 206 -12.91 33.67 -10.30
C GLY A 206 -12.14 32.62 -11.11
N ARG A 207 -10.81 32.59 -10.99
CA ARG A 207 -9.96 31.56 -11.62
C ARG A 207 -10.26 30.17 -11.08
N LYS A 208 -10.39 30.05 -9.75
CA LYS A 208 -10.76 28.81 -9.07
C LYS A 208 -12.12 28.31 -9.56
N GLU A 209 -13.13 29.17 -9.63
CA GLU A 209 -14.46 28.80 -10.11
C GLU A 209 -14.41 28.30 -11.57
N LYS A 210 -13.70 28.98 -12.47
CA LYS A 210 -13.55 28.55 -13.88
C LYS A 210 -12.88 27.18 -13.99
N VAL A 211 -11.80 26.94 -13.25
CA VAL A 211 -11.10 25.65 -13.24
C VAL A 211 -12.01 24.55 -12.70
N ILE A 212 -12.68 24.77 -11.55
CA ILE A 212 -13.59 23.78 -10.97
C ILE A 212 -14.74 23.46 -11.94
N ASN A 213 -15.30 24.46 -12.62
CA ASN A 213 -16.38 24.24 -13.59
C ASN A 213 -15.91 23.43 -14.79
N LEU A 214 -14.70 23.67 -15.30
CA LEU A 214 -14.10 22.87 -16.37
C LEU A 214 -13.89 21.42 -15.92
N LEU A 215 -13.26 21.21 -14.76
CA LEU A 215 -12.99 19.88 -14.21
C LEU A 215 -14.28 19.10 -13.91
N LYS A 216 -15.34 19.76 -13.43
CA LYS A 216 -16.66 19.14 -13.24
C LYS A 216 -17.30 18.70 -14.55
N GLU A 217 -16.99 19.37 -15.65
CA GLU A 217 -17.46 18.95 -16.97
C GLU A 217 -16.68 17.72 -17.46
N PHE A 218 -15.37 17.67 -17.24
CA PHE A 218 -14.56 16.48 -17.48
C PHE A 218 -14.98 15.28 -16.62
N GLU A 219 -15.32 15.51 -15.36
CA GLU A 219 -15.85 14.47 -14.47
C GLU A 219 -17.14 13.86 -15.03
N LYS A 220 -18.07 14.69 -15.54
CA LYS A 220 -19.30 14.18 -16.19
C LYS A 220 -19.03 13.40 -17.47
N GLN A 221 -17.98 13.75 -18.20
CA GLN A 221 -17.55 13.06 -19.42
C GLN A 221 -16.74 11.79 -19.13
N GLY A 222 -16.38 11.56 -17.86
CA GLY A 222 -15.54 10.43 -17.45
C GLY A 222 -14.06 10.60 -17.78
N LEU A 223 -13.59 11.83 -18.02
CA LEU A 223 -12.18 12.15 -18.27
C LEU A 223 -11.41 12.46 -16.99
N VAL A 224 -12.11 12.92 -15.95
CA VAL A 224 -11.57 13.17 -14.60
C VAL A 224 -12.24 12.21 -13.63
N ASP A 225 -11.47 11.68 -12.69
CA ASP A 225 -11.95 10.68 -11.75
C ASP A 225 -13.02 11.28 -10.83
N LYS A 226 -14.09 10.52 -10.65
CA LYS A 226 -15.26 10.98 -9.89
C LYS A 226 -14.92 11.28 -8.43
N GLY A 227 -15.25 12.50 -7.99
CA GLY A 227 -15.03 12.96 -6.63
C GLY A 227 -13.59 13.34 -6.31
N SER A 228 -12.70 13.36 -7.31
CA SER A 228 -11.28 13.69 -7.12
C SER A 228 -11.02 15.21 -7.00
N ILE A 229 -11.97 16.04 -7.41
CA ILE A 229 -11.79 17.49 -7.47
C ILE A 229 -11.81 18.07 -6.06
N LEU A 230 -10.66 18.56 -5.60
CA LEU A 230 -10.49 19.24 -4.32
C LEU A 230 -9.95 20.64 -4.57
N SER A 231 -10.33 21.59 -3.72
CA SER A 231 -9.83 22.96 -3.81
C SER A 231 -9.34 23.43 -2.45
N SER A 232 -8.16 24.01 -2.45
CA SER A 232 -7.66 24.85 -1.35
C SER A 232 -7.71 26.33 -1.78
N ASP A 233 -7.13 27.22 -0.98
CA ASP A 233 -7.09 28.66 -1.27
C ASP A 233 -6.37 28.97 -2.59
N ASP A 234 -5.26 28.27 -2.86
CA ASP A 234 -4.32 28.62 -3.93
C ASP A 234 -4.22 27.55 -5.03
N ILE A 235 -4.76 26.34 -4.80
CA ILE A 235 -4.64 25.19 -5.70
C ILE A 235 -5.99 24.49 -5.87
N VAL A 236 -6.28 24.06 -7.09
CA VAL A 236 -7.33 23.07 -7.39
C VAL A 236 -6.65 21.78 -7.81
N SER A 237 -6.91 20.68 -7.11
CA SER A 237 -6.39 19.35 -7.44
C SER A 237 -7.49 18.44 -7.98
N TYR A 238 -7.11 17.48 -8.81
CA TYR A 238 -7.99 16.50 -9.44
C TYR A 238 -7.16 15.25 -9.80
N SER A 239 -7.81 14.16 -10.21
CA SER A 239 -7.09 13.00 -10.75
C SER A 239 -7.66 12.51 -12.09
N VAL A 240 -6.79 11.93 -12.90
CA VAL A 240 -7.12 11.29 -14.18
C VAL A 240 -6.46 9.92 -14.20
N GLY A 241 -7.24 8.85 -14.25
CA GLY A 241 -6.70 7.48 -14.23
C GLY A 241 -5.90 7.22 -12.96
N GLY A 242 -6.36 7.70 -11.81
CA GLY A 242 -5.67 7.57 -10.52
C GLY A 242 -4.50 8.53 -10.30
N MET A 243 -4.01 9.21 -11.35
CA MET A 243 -2.90 10.15 -11.23
C MET A 243 -3.37 11.53 -10.75
N SER A 244 -2.87 11.96 -9.60
CA SER A 244 -3.20 13.26 -9.00
C SER A 244 -2.44 14.41 -9.66
N SER A 245 -3.18 15.47 -10.02
CA SER A 245 -2.70 16.70 -10.65
C SER A 245 -3.19 17.94 -9.90
N GLY A 246 -2.49 19.06 -10.06
CA GLY A 246 -2.81 20.31 -9.38
C GLY A 246 -2.62 21.55 -10.27
N ILE A 247 -3.60 22.46 -10.23
CA ILE A 247 -3.58 23.74 -10.92
C ILE A 247 -3.43 24.85 -9.88
N MET A 248 -2.35 25.62 -9.98
CA MET A 248 -2.16 26.82 -9.17
C MET A 248 -3.00 27.96 -9.75
N VAL A 249 -3.99 28.43 -8.98
CA VAL A 249 -4.92 29.49 -9.43
C VAL A 249 -4.44 30.89 -9.03
N LYS A 250 -3.54 30.96 -8.04
CA LYS A 250 -2.91 32.19 -7.61
C LYS A 250 -1.69 32.52 -8.47
N PRO A 251 -1.55 33.76 -8.96
CA PRO A 251 -0.33 34.16 -9.65
C PRO A 251 0.86 34.10 -8.69
N PHE A 252 2.02 33.63 -9.18
CA PHE A 252 3.28 33.74 -8.45
C PHE A 252 3.56 35.21 -8.14
N ASP A 253 3.78 35.53 -6.86
CA ASP A 253 4.19 36.88 -6.45
C ASP A 253 5.70 37.01 -6.64
N ASP A 254 6.10 37.55 -7.80
CA ASP A 254 7.51 37.79 -8.16
C ASP A 254 8.22 38.83 -7.25
N ARG A 255 7.55 39.33 -6.20
CA ARG A 255 8.07 40.33 -5.25
C ARG A 255 8.82 39.74 -4.05
N MET A 256 9.12 38.44 -4.07
CA MET A 256 9.91 37.74 -3.04
C MET A 256 11.40 37.56 -3.41
N ASN A 257 11.95 38.39 -4.31
CA ASN A 257 13.39 38.48 -4.58
C ASN A 257 13.98 39.82 -4.13
#